data_AF-A0A962X353-F1
#
_entry.id   AF-A0A962X353-F1
#
_cell.length_a   1.000
_cell.length_b   1.000
_cell.length_c   1.000
_cell.angle_alpha   90.00
_cell.angle_beta   90.00
_cell.angle_gamma   90.00
#
_symmetry.space_group_name_H-M   'P 1'
#
loop_
_entity.id
_entity.type
_entity.pdbx_description
1 polymer ?
#
loop_
_entity_poly.entity_id
_entity_poly.type
_entity_poly.pdbx_seq_one_letter_code
_entity_poly.pdbx_strand_id
1 'polypeptide(L)'
;MNEKAPDKQLLWYVRSRRGEEGPFPGAGVRRSLLLGRLSTEDLVSWDRERWYPLSQVPEVLPPEMRRMLPTGDADLITARLREDERTGIDRRKSSSGRISDQDRRQVEPEVMERHRNAKRALRQLSWRREIPVLTMAIVSLLMIAVLGYGLYLGGPEYVSDPDCSAPPVAGVDWHNCRKDNLVANIADLEGANLGNGSFRSSRMSGALLNGANIRYSDLSGSDLSHAELRAADLQGSRLHNIDLSYADLSSANLRYADLTGANLGGAMLTGAQLEHLIWPDGKECSSGTVASCLSGH
;
A
#
# COMPACT_ATOMS: atom_id res chain seq x y z
N MET A 1 -26.92 -13.08 -10.23
CA MET A 1 -27.10 -11.63 -10.42
C MET A 1 -25.94 -11.12 -11.27
N ASN A 2 -26.27 -10.69 -12.50
CA ASN A 2 -25.43 -10.07 -13.54
C ASN A 2 -24.00 -10.59 -13.74
N GLU A 3 -23.89 -11.73 -14.43
CA GLU A 3 -22.66 -12.16 -15.09
C GLU A 3 -22.68 -11.62 -16.53
N LYS A 4 -21.83 -10.62 -16.80
CA LYS A 4 -21.60 -10.08 -18.14
C LYS A 4 -20.89 -11.18 -18.95
N ALA A 5 -21.58 -11.81 -19.89
CA ALA A 5 -20.98 -12.80 -20.77
C ALA A 5 -19.76 -12.20 -21.52
N PRO A 6 -18.64 -12.93 -21.64
CA PRO A 6 -17.49 -12.44 -22.39
C PRO A 6 -17.88 -12.32 -23.87
N ASP A 7 -17.81 -11.10 -24.39
CA ASP A 7 -17.99 -10.77 -25.80
C ASP A 7 -16.98 -11.59 -26.63
N LYS A 8 -17.42 -12.71 -27.20
CA LYS A 8 -16.57 -13.56 -28.04
C LYS A 8 -16.16 -12.71 -29.25
N GLN A 9 -14.91 -12.26 -29.28
CA GLN A 9 -14.36 -11.53 -30.42
C GLN A 9 -14.58 -12.36 -31.69
N LEU A 10 -15.46 -11.90 -32.57
CA LEU A 10 -15.70 -12.56 -33.85
C LEU A 10 -14.39 -12.59 -34.66
N LEU A 11 -14.05 -13.80 -35.10
CA LEU A 11 -12.90 -14.09 -35.93
C LEU A 11 -13.31 -14.22 -37.39
N TRP A 12 -12.47 -13.72 -38.28
CA TRP A 12 -12.77 -13.54 -39.70
C TRP A 12 -11.74 -14.22 -40.58
N TYR A 13 -12.21 -14.99 -41.56
CA TYR A 13 -11.44 -15.48 -42.68
C TYR A 13 -11.54 -14.49 -43.83
N VAL A 14 -10.43 -14.26 -44.52
CA VAL A 14 -10.35 -13.34 -45.64
C VAL A 14 -9.94 -14.12 -46.89
N ARG A 15 -10.64 -13.90 -47.99
CA ARG A 15 -10.30 -14.43 -49.31
C ARG A 15 -9.95 -13.26 -50.21
N SER A 16 -8.68 -13.18 -50.56
CA SER A 16 -8.12 -12.16 -51.45
C SER A 16 -7.52 -12.79 -52.70
N ARG A 17 -6.94 -11.98 -53.58
CA ARG A 17 -6.16 -12.46 -54.74
C ARG A 17 -4.96 -13.36 -54.37
N ARG A 18 -4.52 -13.33 -53.11
CA ARG A 18 -3.40 -14.14 -52.61
C ARG A 18 -3.84 -15.51 -52.05
N GLY A 19 -5.14 -15.74 -51.92
CA GLY A 19 -5.71 -16.94 -51.33
C GLY A 19 -6.58 -16.66 -50.12
N GLU A 20 -6.95 -17.72 -49.42
CA GLU A 20 -7.71 -17.68 -48.16
C GLU A 20 -6.76 -17.68 -46.96
N GLU A 21 -6.95 -16.75 -46.05
CA GLU A 21 -6.15 -16.60 -44.83
C GLU A 21 -7.05 -16.35 -43.61
N GLY A 22 -6.57 -16.68 -42.41
CA GLY A 22 -7.27 -16.46 -41.13
C GLY A 22 -7.25 -17.69 -40.22
N PRO A 23 -7.98 -17.67 -39.10
CA PRO A 23 -8.86 -16.60 -38.64
C PRO A 23 -8.11 -15.36 -38.10
N PHE A 24 -8.62 -14.16 -38.39
CA PHE A 24 -8.10 -12.89 -37.88
C PHE A 24 -9.13 -12.18 -37.00
N PRO A 25 -8.73 -11.44 -35.96
CA PRO A 25 -9.63 -10.53 -35.26
C PRO A 25 -10.07 -9.42 -36.22
N GLY A 26 -11.30 -8.89 -36.05
CA GLY A 26 -11.80 -7.79 -36.89
C GLY A 26 -10.89 -6.55 -36.90
N ALA A 27 -10.14 -6.31 -35.81
CA ALA A 27 -9.10 -5.28 -35.77
C ALA A 27 -7.97 -5.51 -36.79
N GLY A 28 -7.53 -6.77 -36.97
CA GLY A 28 -6.50 -7.13 -37.95
C GLY A 28 -6.97 -6.96 -39.39
N VAL A 29 -8.23 -7.28 -39.67
CA VAL A 29 -8.85 -7.05 -40.99
C VAL A 29 -8.96 -5.56 -41.29
N ARG A 30 -9.47 -4.74 -40.35
CA ARG A 30 -9.53 -3.27 -40.47
C ARG A 30 -8.16 -2.66 -40.76
N ARG A 31 -7.16 -3.06 -39.99
CA ARG A 31 -5.78 -2.59 -40.16
C ARG A 31 -5.22 -2.94 -41.54
N SER A 32 -5.51 -4.14 -42.03
CA SER A 32 -5.07 -4.59 -43.36
C SER A 32 -5.74 -3.82 -44.50
N LEU A 33 -7.01 -3.42 -44.32
CA LEU A 33 -7.71 -2.50 -45.23
C LEU A 33 -7.08 -1.10 -45.22
N LEU A 34 -6.81 -0.52 -44.04
CA LEU A 34 -6.16 0.80 -43.93
C LEU A 34 -4.80 0.83 -44.63
N LEU A 35 -3.99 -0.23 -44.44
CA LEU A 35 -2.66 -0.36 -45.04
C LEU A 35 -2.68 -0.76 -46.52
N GLY A 36 -3.86 -0.93 -47.14
CA GLY A 36 -4.01 -1.32 -48.54
C GLY A 36 -3.53 -2.75 -48.86
N ARG A 37 -3.44 -3.62 -47.84
CA ARG A 37 -3.13 -5.05 -48.02
C ARG A 37 -4.36 -5.83 -48.49
N LEU A 38 -5.55 -5.35 -48.11
CA LEU A 38 -6.86 -5.83 -48.57
C LEU A 38 -7.59 -4.71 -49.31
N SER A 39 -8.47 -5.09 -50.22
CA SER A 39 -9.39 -4.22 -50.94
C SER A 39 -10.80 -4.33 -50.37
N THR A 40 -11.63 -3.30 -50.57
CA THR A 40 -13.06 -3.33 -50.21
C THR A 40 -13.85 -4.43 -50.92
N GLU A 41 -13.32 -4.92 -52.05
CA GLU A 41 -13.89 -6.02 -52.84
C GLU A 41 -13.42 -7.41 -52.40
N ASP A 42 -12.41 -7.50 -51.54
CA ASP A 42 -11.98 -8.80 -51.00
C ASP A 42 -13.11 -9.37 -50.11
N LEU A 43 -13.20 -10.69 -50.04
CA LEU A 43 -14.30 -11.36 -49.36
C LEU A 43 -13.91 -11.71 -47.92
N VAL A 44 -14.89 -11.67 -47.03
CA VAL A 44 -14.75 -12.01 -45.62
C VAL A 44 -15.84 -12.99 -45.20
N SER A 45 -15.51 -13.88 -44.28
CA SER A 45 -16.42 -14.88 -43.73
C SER A 45 -16.11 -15.15 -42.27
N TRP A 46 -17.14 -15.32 -41.43
CA TRP A 46 -16.96 -15.75 -40.03
C TRP A 46 -17.07 -17.28 -39.87
N ASP A 47 -17.65 -17.98 -40.86
CA ASP A 47 -17.98 -19.42 -40.82
C ASP A 47 -17.30 -20.24 -41.92
N ARG A 48 -16.59 -19.60 -42.86
CA ARG A 48 -16.01 -20.15 -44.11
C ARG A 48 -17.01 -20.66 -45.15
N GLU A 49 -18.31 -20.62 -44.85
CA GLU A 49 -19.37 -21.06 -45.76
C GLU A 49 -19.95 -19.86 -46.52
N ARG A 50 -20.25 -18.78 -45.81
CA ARG A 50 -20.86 -17.56 -46.36
C ARG A 50 -19.82 -16.48 -46.51
N TRP A 51 -19.68 -15.96 -47.72
CA TRP A 51 -18.67 -14.97 -48.07
C TRP A 51 -19.34 -13.66 -48.49
N TYR A 52 -18.90 -12.57 -47.87
CA TYR A 52 -19.42 -11.23 -48.13
C TYR A 52 -18.27 -10.30 -48.52
N PRO A 53 -18.46 -9.36 -49.46
CA PRO A 53 -17.48 -8.30 -49.70
C PRO A 53 -17.20 -7.52 -48.42
N LEU A 54 -15.94 -7.15 -48.18
CA LEU A 54 -15.54 -6.35 -47.01
C LEU A 54 -16.29 -5.01 -46.91
N SER A 55 -16.68 -4.43 -48.04
CA SER A 55 -17.53 -3.24 -48.12
C SER A 55 -18.92 -3.41 -47.48
N GLN A 56 -19.44 -4.64 -47.42
CA GLN A 56 -20.79 -4.94 -46.93
C GLN A 56 -20.81 -5.33 -45.45
N VAL A 57 -19.65 -5.46 -44.80
CA VAL A 57 -19.53 -5.90 -43.41
C VAL A 57 -19.01 -4.76 -42.53
N PRO A 58 -19.89 -3.98 -41.86
CA PRO A 58 -19.49 -2.80 -41.10
C PRO A 58 -18.52 -3.09 -39.95
N GLU A 59 -18.53 -4.30 -39.40
CA GLU A 59 -17.71 -4.71 -38.25
C GLU A 59 -16.21 -4.73 -38.58
N VAL A 60 -15.86 -5.11 -39.81
CA VAL A 60 -14.47 -5.19 -40.29
C VAL A 60 -14.09 -4.03 -41.20
N LEU A 61 -15.04 -3.16 -41.56
CA LEU A 61 -14.78 -1.95 -42.32
C LEU A 61 -14.37 -0.80 -41.37
N PRO A 62 -13.21 -0.16 -41.57
CA PRO A 62 -12.82 1.01 -40.78
C PRO A 62 -13.89 2.11 -40.87
N PRO A 63 -14.23 2.80 -39.75
CA PRO A 63 -15.25 3.85 -39.76
C PRO A 63 -14.92 4.98 -40.74
N GLU A 64 -13.65 5.28 -40.97
CA GLU A 64 -13.17 6.27 -41.93
C GLU A 64 -13.48 5.90 -43.39
N MET A 65 -13.81 4.63 -43.66
CA MET A 65 -14.19 4.12 -44.97
C MET A 65 -15.70 3.89 -45.12
N ARG A 66 -16.49 4.06 -44.04
CA ARG A 66 -17.96 3.89 -44.04
C ARG A 66 -18.64 5.16 -44.55
N ARG A 67 -18.56 5.39 -45.87
CA ARG A 67 -19.13 6.56 -46.60
C ARG A 67 -18.40 7.88 -46.30
N MET A 68 -18.41 8.75 -47.32
CA MET A 68 -17.82 10.09 -47.35
C MET A 68 -18.21 10.89 -46.09
N LEU A 69 -17.35 10.88 -45.07
CA LEU A 69 -17.36 11.93 -44.07
C LEU A 69 -17.03 13.26 -44.77
N PRO A 70 -17.56 14.41 -44.32
CA PRO A 70 -17.21 15.73 -44.87
C PRO A 70 -15.69 16.01 -44.89
N THR A 71 -14.96 15.32 -44.03
CA THR A 71 -13.50 15.35 -43.83
C THR A 71 -12.76 14.13 -44.39
N GLY A 72 -13.44 13.29 -45.20
CA GLY A 72 -13.12 11.89 -45.46
C GLY A 72 -11.68 11.54 -45.87
N ASP A 73 -10.97 12.44 -46.57
CA ASP A 73 -9.58 12.19 -46.94
C ASP A 73 -8.61 12.40 -45.77
N ALA A 74 -8.83 13.41 -44.93
CA ALA A 74 -7.93 13.75 -43.82
C ALA A 74 -8.01 12.71 -42.68
N ASP A 75 -9.21 12.24 -42.37
CA ASP A 75 -9.42 11.23 -41.34
C ASP A 75 -8.85 9.88 -41.76
N LEU A 76 -9.04 9.49 -43.03
CA LEU A 76 -8.45 8.27 -43.60
C LEU A 76 -6.91 8.34 -43.63
N ILE A 77 -6.35 9.48 -44.03
CA ILE A 77 -4.88 9.71 -43.98
C ILE A 77 -4.37 9.59 -42.55
N THR A 78 -5.07 10.18 -41.58
CA THR A 78 -4.69 10.10 -40.16
C THR A 78 -4.75 8.67 -39.63
N ALA A 79 -5.79 7.91 -39.97
CA ALA A 79 -5.90 6.50 -39.62
C ALA A 79 -4.75 5.67 -40.23
N ARG A 80 -4.39 5.92 -41.49
CA ARG A 80 -3.24 5.30 -42.17
C ARG A 80 -1.91 5.63 -41.49
N LEU A 81 -1.71 6.89 -41.09
CA LEU A 81 -0.50 7.33 -40.38
C LEU A 81 -0.34 6.61 -39.04
N ARG A 82 -1.44 6.41 -38.29
CA ARG A 82 -1.42 5.69 -37.01
C ARG A 82 -1.00 4.23 -37.17
N GLU A 83 -1.48 3.57 -38.21
CA GLU A 83 -1.20 2.15 -38.46
C GLU A 83 0.12 1.90 -39.22
N ASP A 84 0.83 2.95 -39.66
CA ASP A 84 2.07 2.81 -40.43
C ASP A 84 3.20 2.18 -39.61
N GLU A 85 3.51 0.92 -39.94
CA GLU A 85 4.58 0.13 -39.34
C GLU A 85 5.95 0.38 -39.98
N ARG A 86 5.99 1.08 -41.13
CA ARG A 86 7.20 1.19 -41.93
C ARG A 86 8.24 2.04 -41.22
N THR A 87 9.43 1.48 -41.06
CA THR A 87 10.56 2.17 -40.44
C THR A 87 11.54 2.75 -41.47
N GLY A 88 11.40 2.42 -42.76
CA GLY A 88 12.38 2.68 -43.84
C GLY A 88 11.91 3.63 -44.96
N ILE A 89 12.87 4.30 -45.62
CA ILE A 89 12.69 4.91 -46.95
C ILE A 89 12.76 3.74 -47.93
N ASP A 90 11.90 3.72 -48.95
CA ASP A 90 12.02 2.73 -50.02
C ASP A 90 13.41 2.88 -50.65
N ARG A 91 14.30 1.90 -50.45
CA ARG A 91 15.71 1.96 -50.86
C ARG A 91 15.91 2.06 -52.39
N ARG A 92 14.83 2.10 -53.18
CA ARG A 92 14.86 2.12 -54.64
C ARG A 92 15.01 3.51 -55.28
N LYS A 93 14.89 4.61 -54.53
CA LYS A 93 15.19 5.97 -55.05
C LYS A 93 16.70 6.23 -55.28
N SER A 94 17.57 5.22 -55.18
CA SER A 94 19.03 5.35 -55.31
C SER A 94 19.62 4.93 -56.67
N SER A 95 18.84 4.47 -57.64
CA SER A 95 19.40 4.19 -58.98
C SER A 95 18.81 5.11 -60.03
N SER A 96 19.67 5.88 -60.68
CA SER A 96 19.45 6.59 -61.94
C SER A 96 19.18 5.61 -63.10
N GLY A 97 18.13 4.79 -62.97
CA GLY A 97 17.70 3.80 -63.94
C GLY A 97 16.32 4.16 -64.47
N ARG A 98 16.17 4.14 -65.80
CA ARG A 98 14.91 4.35 -66.52
C ARG A 98 13.74 3.69 -65.80
N ILE A 99 12.77 4.51 -65.39
CA ILE A 99 11.49 4.05 -64.85
C ILE A 99 10.82 3.28 -65.99
N SER A 100 10.72 1.96 -65.84
CA SER A 100 9.90 1.13 -66.72
C SER A 100 8.43 1.39 -66.38
N ASP A 101 7.61 1.73 -67.38
CA ASP A 101 6.17 2.02 -67.30
C ASP A 101 5.29 0.89 -66.70
N GLN A 102 5.90 -0.21 -66.22
CA GLN A 102 5.19 -1.29 -65.54
C GLN A 102 5.26 -1.25 -64.00
N ASP A 103 5.86 -0.22 -63.40
CA ASP A 103 5.84 -0.07 -61.95
C ASP A 103 4.46 0.46 -61.49
N ARG A 104 3.50 -0.47 -61.36
CA ARG A 104 2.11 -0.28 -60.88
C ARG A 104 2.05 0.10 -59.39
N ARG A 105 2.91 0.99 -58.91
CA ARG A 105 2.87 1.50 -57.53
C ARG A 105 2.33 2.92 -57.54
N GLN A 106 1.19 3.12 -56.89
CA GLN A 106 0.64 4.46 -56.69
C GLN A 106 1.67 5.33 -55.97
N VAL A 107 1.81 6.58 -56.41
CA VAL A 107 2.68 7.57 -55.76
C VAL A 107 2.19 7.75 -54.33
N GLU A 108 3.09 7.55 -53.37
CA GLU A 108 2.78 7.68 -51.96
C GLU A 108 2.56 9.17 -51.60
N PRO A 109 1.54 9.51 -50.78
CA PRO A 109 1.32 10.88 -50.35
C PRO A 109 2.49 11.44 -49.51
N GLU A 110 2.85 12.71 -49.76
CA GLU A 110 3.97 13.40 -49.10
C GLU A 110 3.89 13.38 -47.56
N VAL A 111 2.67 13.44 -47.00
CA VAL A 111 2.40 13.43 -45.56
C VAL A 111 2.90 12.14 -44.87
N MET A 112 2.85 10.99 -45.56
CA MET A 112 3.33 9.70 -45.04
C MET A 112 4.88 9.68 -44.98
N GLU A 113 5.54 10.29 -45.97
CA GLU A 113 7.01 10.43 -45.96
C GLU A 113 7.44 11.38 -44.82
N ARG A 114 6.78 12.53 -44.67
CA ARG A 114 7.07 13.49 -43.58
C ARG A 114 6.89 12.88 -42.19
N HIS A 115 5.81 12.13 -41.96
CA HIS A 115 5.56 11.45 -40.69
C HIS A 115 6.65 10.43 -40.34
N ARG A 116 7.06 9.59 -41.30
CA ARG A 116 8.15 8.63 -41.09
C ARG A 116 9.48 9.30 -40.79
N ASN A 117 9.79 10.42 -41.46
CA ASN A 117 11.00 11.19 -41.20
C ASN A 117 10.99 11.81 -39.79
N ALA A 118 9.87 12.37 -39.36
CA ALA A 118 9.71 12.91 -38.00
C ALA A 118 9.87 11.82 -36.92
N LYS A 119 9.23 10.66 -37.11
CA LYS A 119 9.33 9.51 -36.19
C LYS A 119 10.78 9.01 -36.07
N ARG A 120 11.58 9.08 -37.14
CA ARG A 120 13.01 8.76 -37.09
C ARG A 120 13.85 9.80 -36.37
N ALA A 121 13.63 11.08 -36.65
CA ALA A 121 14.34 12.15 -35.95
C ALA A 121 14.16 12.02 -34.43
N LEU A 122 12.94 11.72 -33.98
CA LEU A 122 12.64 11.43 -32.58
C LEU A 122 13.31 10.16 -32.04
N ARG A 123 13.37 9.07 -32.81
CA ARG A 123 14.09 7.85 -32.42
C ARG A 123 15.61 8.05 -32.36
N GLN A 124 16.17 8.88 -33.23
CA GLN A 124 17.58 9.25 -33.18
C GLN A 124 17.88 10.18 -31.98
N LEU A 125 16.92 11.02 -31.57
CA LEU A 125 17.01 11.81 -30.33
C LEU A 125 16.91 10.95 -29.06
N SER A 126 16.24 9.80 -29.09
CA SER A 126 16.20 8.86 -27.95
C SER A 126 17.53 8.12 -27.69
N TRP A 127 18.62 8.60 -28.28
CA TRP A 127 19.98 8.11 -28.06
C TRP A 127 20.41 8.30 -26.60
N ARG A 128 20.69 7.16 -25.93
CA ARG A 128 21.54 7.02 -24.75
C ARG A 128 21.43 8.14 -23.70
N ARG A 129 20.50 8.00 -22.76
CA ARG A 129 20.75 8.47 -21.39
C ARG A 129 21.83 7.57 -20.78
N GLU A 130 23.08 7.77 -21.18
CA GLU A 130 24.19 7.38 -20.32
C GLU A 130 24.05 8.26 -19.08
N ILE A 131 23.53 7.69 -18.01
CA ILE A 131 23.59 8.32 -16.70
C ILE A 131 25.08 8.45 -16.40
N PRO A 132 25.67 9.67 -16.40
CA PRO A 132 27.11 9.80 -16.28
C PRO A 132 27.56 9.14 -14.99
N VAL A 133 28.73 8.49 -15.02
CA VAL A 133 29.30 7.80 -13.84
C VAL A 133 29.31 8.70 -12.61
N LEU A 134 29.49 10.01 -12.81
CA LEU A 134 29.39 11.04 -11.78
C LEU A 134 28.02 11.09 -11.09
N THR A 135 26.91 11.04 -11.84
CA THR A 135 25.57 11.05 -11.23
C THR A 135 25.28 9.76 -10.48
N MET A 136 25.78 8.62 -10.95
CA MET A 136 25.70 7.36 -10.20
C MET A 136 26.50 7.46 -8.90
N ALA A 137 27.72 8.00 -8.96
CA ALA A 137 28.57 8.18 -7.79
C ALA A 137 27.95 9.13 -6.75
N ILE A 138 27.32 10.23 -7.19
CA ILE A 138 26.61 11.16 -6.29
C ILE A 138 25.42 10.48 -5.61
N VAL A 139 24.62 9.72 -6.36
CA VAL A 139 23.48 8.98 -5.78
C VAL A 139 23.96 7.91 -4.81
N SER A 140 25.03 7.18 -5.13
CA SER A 140 25.63 6.19 -4.23
C SER A 140 26.17 6.84 -2.94
N LEU A 141 26.86 7.98 -3.04
CA LEU A 141 27.34 8.73 -1.86
C LEU A 141 26.20 9.22 -0.99
N LEU A 142 25.12 9.75 -1.59
CA LEU A 142 23.91 10.16 -0.85
C LEU A 142 23.25 8.98 -0.14
N MET A 143 23.14 7.83 -0.81
CA MET A 143 22.60 6.61 -0.21
C MET A 143 23.44 6.14 0.97
N ILE A 144 24.77 6.11 0.83
CA ILE A 144 25.70 5.73 1.91
C ILE A 144 25.60 6.72 3.07
N ALA A 145 25.52 8.03 2.78
CA ALA A 145 25.36 9.05 3.81
C ALA A 145 24.04 8.90 4.56
N VAL A 146 22.93 8.61 3.88
CA VAL A 146 21.63 8.34 4.52
C VAL A 146 21.68 7.08 5.36
N LEU A 147 22.31 6.01 4.86
CA LEU A 147 22.45 4.75 5.61
C LEU A 147 23.35 4.94 6.85
N GLY A 148 24.47 5.64 6.68
CA GLY A 148 25.37 5.98 7.78
C GLY A 148 24.71 6.90 8.80
N TYR A 149 23.90 7.87 8.35
CA TYR A 149 23.15 8.75 9.23
C TYR A 149 22.04 8.00 9.99
N GLY A 150 21.36 7.05 9.34
CA GLY A 150 20.40 6.15 9.99
C GLY A 150 21.05 5.27 11.05
N LEU A 151 22.27 4.77 10.80
CA LEU A 151 23.05 4.02 11.79
C LEU A 151 23.56 4.92 12.93
N TYR A 152 23.91 6.18 12.63
CA TYR A 152 24.37 7.17 13.61
C TYR A 152 23.26 7.61 14.58
N LEU A 153 22.00 7.66 14.13
CA LEU A 153 20.85 8.02 14.97
C LEU A 153 20.39 6.91 15.93
N GLY A 154 21.10 5.78 15.99
CA GLY A 154 20.68 4.60 16.74
C GLY A 154 19.79 3.72 15.86
N GLY A 155 20.10 2.42 15.79
CA GLY A 155 19.24 1.43 15.14
C GLY A 155 17.83 1.44 15.74
N PRO A 156 16.84 0.79 15.08
CA PRO A 156 15.51 0.68 15.66
C PRO A 156 15.66 0.19 17.10
N GLU A 157 15.04 0.89 18.05
CA GLU A 157 14.95 0.42 19.43
C GLU A 157 14.52 -1.04 19.38
N TYR A 158 15.39 -1.92 19.87
CA TYR A 158 15.11 -3.35 19.90
C TYR A 158 14.02 -3.52 20.96
N VAL A 159 12.76 -3.51 20.52
CA VAL A 159 11.63 -3.89 21.37
C VAL A 159 11.92 -5.32 21.80
N SER A 160 12.31 -5.51 23.05
CA SER A 160 12.49 -6.85 23.62
C SER A 160 11.19 -7.62 23.44
N ASP A 161 11.28 -8.84 22.92
CA ASP A 161 10.14 -9.73 22.97
C ASP A 161 9.78 -9.97 24.44
N PRO A 162 8.50 -9.90 24.84
CA PRO A 162 8.11 -10.11 26.22
C PRO A 162 8.47 -11.52 26.68
N ASP A 163 9.11 -11.63 27.84
CA ASP A 163 9.49 -12.90 28.46
C ASP A 163 8.52 -13.27 29.59
N CYS A 164 7.37 -13.83 29.23
CA CYS A 164 6.37 -14.26 30.20
C CYS A 164 6.85 -15.39 31.14
N SER A 165 7.97 -16.05 30.84
CA SER A 165 8.54 -17.12 31.66
C SER A 165 9.60 -16.62 32.63
N ALA A 166 10.09 -15.39 32.46
CA ALA A 166 11.06 -14.79 33.34
C ALA A 166 10.54 -14.75 34.80
N PRO A 167 11.45 -14.95 35.78
CA PRO A 167 11.14 -14.75 37.19
C PRO A 167 10.89 -13.25 37.51
N PRO A 168 10.28 -12.94 38.65
CA PRO A 168 10.10 -11.55 39.09
C PRO A 168 11.46 -10.92 39.42
N VAL A 169 11.97 -10.11 38.50
CA VAL A 169 13.24 -9.38 38.62
C VAL A 169 13.07 -7.95 38.09
N ALA A 170 13.96 -7.04 38.49
CA ALA A 170 13.97 -5.67 38.02
C ALA A 170 14.04 -5.60 36.48
N GLY A 171 13.27 -4.70 35.89
CA GLY A 171 13.21 -4.47 34.44
C GLY A 171 12.62 -5.63 33.62
N VAL A 172 12.00 -6.63 34.27
CA VAL A 172 11.41 -7.77 33.54
C VAL A 172 10.33 -7.30 32.56
N ASP A 173 10.33 -7.87 31.35
CA ASP A 173 9.33 -7.58 30.33
C ASP A 173 8.24 -8.66 30.31
N TRP A 174 7.10 -8.34 30.92
CA TRP A 174 5.88 -9.13 30.93
C TRP A 174 4.74 -8.46 30.14
N HIS A 175 5.05 -7.60 29.17
CA HIS A 175 4.03 -6.98 28.35
C HIS A 175 3.18 -8.04 27.64
N ASN A 176 1.86 -7.83 27.57
CA ASN A 176 0.87 -8.77 27.00
C ASN A 176 0.82 -10.16 27.67
N CYS A 177 1.53 -10.39 28.79
CA CYS A 177 1.55 -11.70 29.43
C CYS A 177 0.29 -11.94 30.27
N ARG A 178 -0.11 -13.22 30.40
CA ARG A 178 -1.12 -13.66 31.36
C ARG A 178 -0.44 -14.41 32.51
N LYS A 179 -0.34 -13.76 33.66
CA LYS A 179 0.26 -14.26 34.91
C LYS A 179 -0.72 -14.07 36.08
N ASP A 180 -1.96 -14.52 35.89
CA ASP A 180 -2.97 -14.52 36.95
C ASP A 180 -2.49 -15.39 38.14
N ASN A 181 -2.79 -14.97 39.37
CA ASN A 181 -2.34 -15.61 40.61
C ASN A 181 -0.81 -15.65 40.78
N LEU A 182 -0.08 -14.71 40.18
CA LEU A 182 1.36 -14.58 40.39
C LEU A 182 1.66 -14.40 41.88
N VAL A 183 2.74 -15.03 42.35
CA VAL A 183 3.27 -14.82 43.69
C VAL A 183 4.64 -14.15 43.56
N ALA A 184 4.68 -12.86 43.88
CA ALA A 184 5.87 -12.02 43.82
C ALA A 184 5.88 -11.01 44.98
N ASN A 185 5.45 -11.44 46.17
CA ASN A 185 5.60 -10.66 47.40
C ASN A 185 7.06 -10.27 47.58
N ILE A 186 7.31 -9.04 48.04
CA ILE A 186 8.64 -8.46 48.28
C ILE A 186 9.62 -8.57 47.10
N ALA A 187 9.11 -8.79 45.89
CA ALA A 187 9.94 -8.91 44.70
C ALA A 187 10.43 -7.56 44.22
N ASP A 188 11.66 -7.55 43.69
CA ASP A 188 12.17 -6.40 42.95
C ASP A 188 11.66 -6.46 41.51
N LEU A 189 10.80 -5.51 41.16
CA LEU A 189 10.20 -5.31 39.84
C LEU A 189 10.39 -3.84 39.40
N GLU A 190 11.45 -3.17 39.88
CA GLU A 190 11.72 -1.79 39.54
C GLU A 190 11.85 -1.64 38.01
N GLY A 191 11.11 -0.70 37.43
CA GLY A 191 11.07 -0.47 35.99
C GLY A 191 10.51 -1.63 35.14
N ALA A 192 9.87 -2.64 35.74
CA ALA A 192 9.29 -3.75 35.01
C ALA A 192 8.21 -3.29 34.00
N ASN A 193 8.13 -3.97 32.87
CA ASN A 193 7.08 -3.74 31.87
C ASN A 193 5.97 -4.78 32.01
N LEU A 194 4.88 -4.39 32.65
CA LEU A 194 3.67 -5.21 32.88
C LEU A 194 2.54 -4.86 31.89
N GLY A 195 2.77 -3.91 30.96
CA GLY A 195 1.73 -3.27 30.17
C GLY A 195 0.90 -4.22 29.32
N ASN A 196 -0.41 -3.96 29.24
CA ASN A 196 -1.41 -4.81 28.58
C ASN A 196 -1.46 -6.27 29.12
N GLY A 197 -0.83 -6.55 30.26
CA GLY A 197 -0.81 -7.87 30.87
C GLY A 197 -2.03 -8.16 31.76
N SER A 198 -2.16 -9.41 32.17
CA SER A 198 -3.18 -9.89 33.10
C SER A 198 -2.50 -10.51 34.30
N PHE A 199 -2.73 -9.92 35.47
CA PHE A 199 -2.16 -10.31 36.77
C PHE A 199 -3.26 -10.45 37.81
N ARG A 200 -4.47 -10.87 37.42
CA ARG A 200 -5.61 -10.95 38.34
C ARG A 200 -5.29 -11.83 39.54
N SER A 201 -5.79 -11.44 40.72
CA SER A 201 -5.63 -12.19 41.96
C SER A 201 -4.17 -12.51 42.33
N SER A 202 -3.21 -11.68 41.89
CA SER A 202 -1.80 -11.87 42.22
C SER A 202 -1.48 -11.37 43.62
N ARG A 203 -0.45 -11.95 44.24
CA ARG A 203 0.10 -11.54 45.53
C ARG A 203 1.46 -10.91 45.30
N MET A 204 1.52 -9.60 45.47
CA MET A 204 2.70 -8.73 45.26
C MET A 204 2.84 -7.74 46.41
N SER A 205 2.44 -8.13 47.63
CA SER A 205 2.57 -7.27 48.80
C SER A 205 4.04 -6.95 49.09
N GLY A 206 4.32 -5.68 49.34
CA GLY A 206 5.67 -5.16 49.53
C GLY A 206 6.58 -5.19 48.29
N ALA A 207 6.06 -5.46 47.08
CA ALA A 207 6.88 -5.46 45.87
C ALA A 207 7.39 -4.05 45.52
N LEU A 208 8.60 -4.00 44.95
CA LEU A 208 9.21 -2.77 44.44
C LEU A 208 8.84 -2.60 42.97
N LEU A 209 7.94 -1.67 42.66
CA LEU A 209 7.39 -1.39 41.33
C LEU A 209 7.63 0.08 40.93
N ASN A 210 8.64 0.72 41.52
CA ASN A 210 8.99 2.10 41.21
C ASN A 210 9.28 2.23 39.70
N GLY A 211 8.65 3.20 39.05
CA GLY A 211 8.79 3.44 37.61
C GLY A 211 8.27 2.32 36.69
N ALA A 212 7.57 1.30 37.21
CA ALA A 212 7.05 0.20 36.40
C ALA A 212 5.98 0.68 35.41
N ASN A 213 5.95 0.09 34.21
CA ASN A 213 4.89 0.29 33.23
C ASN A 213 3.77 -0.74 33.44
N ILE A 214 2.63 -0.32 33.96
CA ILE A 214 1.47 -1.16 34.29
C ILE A 214 0.25 -0.73 33.44
N ARG A 215 0.47 0.04 32.37
CA ARG A 215 -0.59 0.63 31.53
C ARG A 215 -1.53 -0.44 30.97
N TYR A 216 -2.83 -0.18 31.03
CA TYR A 216 -3.88 -1.05 30.48
C TYR A 216 -3.86 -2.51 30.97
N SER A 217 -3.18 -2.77 32.09
CA SER A 217 -3.09 -4.11 32.66
C SER A 217 -4.30 -4.41 33.54
N ASP A 218 -4.60 -5.68 33.74
CA ASP A 218 -5.64 -6.13 34.65
C ASP A 218 -5.04 -6.73 35.92
N LEU A 219 -5.16 -6.01 37.04
CA LEU A 219 -4.72 -6.45 38.37
C LEU A 219 -5.90 -6.69 39.31
N SER A 220 -7.10 -6.90 38.77
CA SER A 220 -8.32 -7.04 39.57
C SER A 220 -8.17 -8.12 40.66
N GLY A 221 -8.52 -7.76 41.90
CA GLY A 221 -8.45 -8.63 43.07
C GLY A 221 -7.04 -8.99 43.56
N SER A 222 -6.00 -8.28 43.11
CA SER A 222 -4.62 -8.51 43.55
C SER A 222 -4.31 -7.84 44.88
N ASP A 223 -3.30 -8.34 45.59
CA ASP A 223 -2.73 -7.74 46.79
C ASP A 223 -1.41 -7.04 46.45
N LEU A 224 -1.42 -5.71 46.49
CA LEU A 224 -0.26 -4.81 46.38
C LEU A 224 -0.13 -3.98 47.67
N SER A 225 -0.62 -4.48 48.81
CA SER A 225 -0.45 -3.80 50.09
C SER A 225 1.04 -3.58 50.38
N HIS A 226 1.38 -2.41 50.92
CA HIS A 226 2.76 -1.98 51.18
C HIS A 226 3.70 -1.92 49.95
N ALA A 227 3.20 -2.03 48.71
CA ALA A 227 4.05 -1.96 47.53
C ALA A 227 4.58 -0.54 47.27
N GLU A 228 5.78 -0.44 46.68
CA GLU A 228 6.36 0.82 46.23
C GLU A 228 6.06 1.04 44.74
N LEU A 229 5.24 2.03 44.41
CA LEU A 229 4.76 2.34 43.06
C LEU A 229 5.10 3.79 42.67
N ARG A 230 6.19 4.36 43.21
CA ARG A 230 6.57 5.75 42.95
C ARG A 230 6.83 5.94 41.46
N ALA A 231 6.21 6.96 40.87
CA ALA A 231 6.30 7.26 39.44
C ALA A 231 5.92 6.09 38.50
N ALA A 232 5.21 5.06 38.98
CA ALA A 232 4.71 3.98 38.14
C ALA A 232 3.60 4.49 37.19
N ASP A 233 3.49 3.88 36.02
CA ASP A 233 2.48 4.24 35.02
C ASP A 233 1.36 3.20 34.99
N LEU A 234 0.25 3.49 35.67
CA LEU A 234 -0.93 2.65 35.77
C LEU A 234 -2.07 3.13 34.85
N GLN A 235 -1.79 3.97 33.84
CA GLN A 235 -2.82 4.57 33.00
C GLN A 235 -3.74 3.51 32.38
N GLY A 236 -5.05 3.69 32.55
CA GLY A 236 -6.08 2.80 31.97
C GLY A 236 -6.09 1.37 32.53
N SER A 237 -5.41 1.10 33.64
CA SER A 237 -5.41 -0.24 34.25
C SER A 237 -6.74 -0.56 34.94
N ARG A 238 -7.09 -1.85 34.98
CA ARG A 238 -8.22 -2.37 35.76
C ARG A 238 -7.72 -2.81 37.13
N LEU A 239 -8.16 -2.10 38.16
CA LEU A 239 -7.71 -2.25 39.55
C LEU A 239 -8.91 -2.57 40.47
N HIS A 240 -9.93 -3.27 39.95
CA HIS A 240 -11.13 -3.58 40.71
C HIS A 240 -10.81 -4.45 41.93
N ASN A 241 -11.32 -4.06 43.11
CA ASN A 241 -11.10 -4.80 44.36
C ASN A 241 -9.62 -5.09 44.68
N ILE A 242 -8.69 -4.27 44.19
CA ILE A 242 -7.26 -4.40 44.51
C ILE A 242 -7.00 -3.94 45.95
N ASP A 243 -6.07 -4.57 46.65
CA ASP A 243 -5.53 -4.04 47.90
C ASP A 243 -4.28 -3.20 47.62
N LEU A 244 -4.35 -1.89 47.87
CA LEU A 244 -3.26 -0.93 47.79
C LEU A 244 -3.03 -0.25 49.15
N SER A 245 -3.49 -0.87 50.26
CA SER A 245 -3.31 -0.32 51.60
C SER A 245 -1.82 -0.13 51.90
N TYR A 246 -1.48 1.04 52.45
CA TYR A 246 -0.11 1.46 52.74
C TYR A 246 0.85 1.46 51.54
N ALA A 247 0.36 1.37 50.29
CA ALA A 247 1.20 1.44 49.11
C ALA A 247 1.64 2.89 48.83
N ASP A 248 2.81 3.05 48.22
CA ASP A 248 3.33 4.36 47.84
C ASP A 248 3.13 4.62 46.34
N LEU A 249 2.09 5.36 46.00
CA LEU A 249 1.73 5.78 44.64
C LEU A 249 2.17 7.22 44.35
N SER A 250 3.17 7.74 45.07
CA SER A 250 3.63 9.12 44.89
C SER A 250 4.08 9.36 43.45
N SER A 251 3.54 10.41 42.81
CA SER A 251 3.80 10.76 41.41
C SER A 251 3.41 9.69 40.38
N ALA A 252 2.65 8.66 40.76
CA ALA A 252 2.15 7.65 39.83
C ALA A 252 1.12 8.23 38.85
N ASN A 253 1.05 7.68 37.64
CA ASN A 253 0.05 8.02 36.65
C ASN A 253 -1.13 7.04 36.73
N LEU A 254 -2.26 7.46 37.28
CA LEU A 254 -3.50 6.66 37.42
C LEU A 254 -4.60 7.13 36.48
N ARG A 255 -4.28 7.94 35.48
CA ARG A 255 -5.28 8.48 34.56
C ARG A 255 -6.09 7.37 33.91
N TYR A 256 -7.41 7.52 33.83
CA TYR A 256 -8.32 6.54 33.25
C TYR A 256 -8.30 5.14 33.89
N ALA A 257 -7.62 4.93 35.02
CA ALA A 257 -7.66 3.65 35.72
C ALA A 257 -9.01 3.47 36.44
N ASP A 258 -9.35 2.22 36.76
CA ASP A 258 -10.58 1.89 37.48
C ASP A 258 -10.26 1.22 38.82
N LEU A 259 -10.46 1.95 39.92
CA LEU A 259 -10.23 1.50 41.29
C LEU A 259 -11.52 1.05 41.99
N THR A 260 -12.61 0.77 41.28
CA THR A 260 -13.89 0.39 41.92
C THR A 260 -13.69 -0.73 42.96
N GLY A 261 -14.05 -0.46 44.21
CA GLY A 261 -13.88 -1.41 45.33
C GLY A 261 -12.44 -1.58 45.86
N ALA A 262 -11.46 -0.80 45.39
CA ALA A 262 -10.08 -0.89 45.87
C ALA A 262 -9.92 -0.40 47.31
N ASN A 263 -8.99 -1.01 48.04
CA ASN A 263 -8.58 -0.56 49.37
C ASN A 263 -7.35 0.36 49.27
N LEU A 264 -7.52 1.64 49.61
CA LEU A 264 -6.43 2.65 49.62
C LEU A 264 -6.06 3.09 51.05
N GLY A 265 -6.45 2.34 52.09
CA GLY A 265 -6.19 2.71 53.47
C GLY A 265 -4.70 2.96 53.75
N GLY A 266 -4.33 4.20 54.08
CA GLY A 266 -2.95 4.59 54.34
C GLY A 266 -2.04 4.70 53.10
N ALA A 267 -2.59 4.61 51.88
CA ALA A 267 -1.83 4.77 50.65
C ALA A 267 -1.33 6.22 50.47
N MET A 268 -0.12 6.39 49.94
CA MET A 268 0.45 7.70 49.64
C MET A 268 0.20 8.08 48.18
N LEU A 269 -0.58 9.14 47.94
CA LEU A 269 -0.94 9.60 46.59
C LEU A 269 -0.34 10.98 46.26
N THR A 270 0.74 11.38 46.93
CA THR A 270 1.33 12.72 46.77
C THR A 270 1.80 12.94 45.33
N GLY A 271 1.17 13.89 44.63
CA GLY A 271 1.49 14.22 43.25
C GLY A 271 1.02 13.20 42.21
N ALA A 272 0.20 12.21 42.60
CA ALA A 272 -0.37 11.25 41.66
C ALA A 272 -1.33 11.95 40.67
N GLN A 273 -1.32 11.48 39.43
CA GLN A 273 -2.19 11.99 38.35
C GLN A 273 -3.47 11.17 38.31
N LEU A 274 -4.61 11.80 38.66
CA LEU A 274 -5.88 11.12 38.90
C LEU A 274 -6.97 11.49 37.87
N GLU A 275 -6.61 12.16 36.77
CA GLU A 275 -7.60 12.62 35.80
C GLU A 275 -8.34 11.44 35.13
N HIS A 276 -9.68 11.50 35.14
CA HIS A 276 -10.58 10.46 34.62
C HIS A 276 -10.47 9.10 35.33
N LEU A 277 -9.85 9.04 36.50
CA LEU A 277 -9.81 7.86 37.35
C LEU A 277 -11.21 7.55 37.89
N ILE A 278 -11.63 6.28 37.88
CA ILE A 278 -12.80 5.84 38.63
C ILE A 278 -12.35 5.50 40.05
N TRP A 279 -12.83 6.24 41.03
CA TRP A 279 -12.48 6.12 42.45
C TRP A 279 -13.09 4.84 43.07
N PRO A 280 -12.65 4.37 44.26
CA PRO A 280 -13.23 3.18 44.89
C PRO A 280 -14.74 3.19 45.11
N ASP A 281 -15.38 4.36 45.20
CA ASP A 281 -16.84 4.50 45.31
C ASP A 281 -17.57 4.45 43.95
N GLY A 282 -16.83 4.24 42.86
CA GLY A 282 -17.34 4.16 41.48
C GLY A 282 -17.54 5.52 40.80
N LYS A 283 -17.15 6.64 41.43
CA LYS A 283 -17.25 7.97 40.81
C LYS A 283 -16.00 8.35 40.04
N GLU A 284 -16.16 9.04 38.91
CA GLU A 284 -15.05 9.55 38.12
C GLU A 284 -14.46 10.84 38.73
N CYS A 285 -13.13 10.89 38.87
CA CYS A 285 -12.37 12.08 39.19
C CYS A 285 -12.19 12.94 37.93
N SER A 286 -12.99 13.99 37.77
CA SER A 286 -12.89 14.90 36.63
C SER A 286 -11.79 15.98 36.80
N SER A 287 -11.36 16.58 35.69
CA SER A 287 -10.38 17.67 35.69
C SER A 287 -10.95 18.91 36.40
N GLY A 288 -10.54 19.12 37.66
CA GLY A 288 -11.03 20.19 38.54
C GLY A 288 -11.28 19.75 39.98
N THR A 289 -11.31 18.43 40.21
CA THR A 289 -11.74 17.78 41.46
C THR A 289 -10.70 16.82 42.03
N VAL A 290 -9.42 16.90 41.64
CA VAL A 290 -8.33 16.13 42.28
C VAL A 290 -8.34 16.34 43.80
N ALA A 291 -8.64 17.57 44.24
CA ALA A 291 -8.85 17.88 45.65
C ALA A 291 -10.09 17.19 46.26
N SER A 292 -11.18 16.99 45.51
CA SER A 292 -12.39 16.35 46.03
C SER A 292 -12.31 14.83 46.11
N CYS A 293 -11.52 14.18 45.25
CA CYS A 293 -11.24 12.75 45.37
C CYS A 293 -10.36 12.46 46.60
N LEU A 294 -9.48 13.40 46.97
CA LEU A 294 -8.60 13.29 48.13
C LEU A 294 -9.21 13.82 49.44
N SER A 295 -10.23 14.69 49.40
CA SER A 295 -10.83 15.31 50.60
C SER A 295 -11.89 14.45 51.33
N GLY A 296 -12.10 13.21 50.88
CA GLY A 296 -13.05 12.26 51.47
C GLY A 296 -12.43 11.27 52.46
N HIS A 297 -11.14 11.38 52.76
CA HIS A 297 -10.37 10.50 53.65
C HIS A 297 -9.54 11.29 54.66
#